data_AF-A0A9D7Z3Y0-F1
#
_entry.id   AF-A0A9D7Z3Y0-F1
#
_cell.length_a   1.000
_cell.length_b   1.000
_cell.length_c   1.000
_cell.angle_alpha   90.00
_cell.angle_beta   90.00
_cell.angle_gamma   90.00
#
_symmetry.space_group_name_H-M   'P 1'
#
loop_
_entity.id
_entity.type
_entity.pdbx_description
1 polymer ?
#
loop_
_entity_poly.entity_id
_entity_poly.type
_entity_poly.pdbx_seq_one_letter_code
_entity_poly.pdbx_strand_id
1 'polypeptide(L)'
;MSGAASARLKSRTITSACAWISTAARFLVDVGYGGSQIDPMPLAPGKAEQTPYHLSIAETGDGFLRFADASHDSASSFDFTPEPVAPDHFDASSLRLQSDPASPFRLNLTAQRRLADRHLVLRGKILRTVRANGVEERHLASAGDLVTCLKDTFDLDVAEAASLWPRVEALHAEIFNTAD
;
A
#
# COMPACT_ATOMS: atom_id res chain seq x y z
N MET A 1 -34.38 9.74 0.30
CA MET A 1 -33.20 9.62 1.17
C MET A 1 -32.63 8.22 0.98
N SER A 2 -31.60 8.07 0.13
CA SER A 2 -30.91 6.80 -0.08
C SER A 2 -29.59 6.88 0.70
N GLY A 3 -29.46 6.06 1.74
CA GLY A 3 -28.25 5.97 2.54
C GLY A 3 -27.20 5.15 1.78
N ALA A 4 -26.02 5.73 1.56
CA ALA A 4 -24.86 4.99 1.09
C ALA A 4 -24.42 4.01 2.20
N ALA A 5 -24.30 2.73 1.86
CA ALA A 5 -23.71 1.73 2.75
C ALA A 5 -22.26 1.46 2.32
N SER A 6 -21.32 1.57 3.26
CA SER A 6 -19.94 1.14 3.10
C SER A 6 -19.83 -0.34 3.46
N ALA A 7 -19.14 -1.14 2.64
CA ALA A 7 -18.92 -2.57 2.90
C ALA A 7 -17.44 -2.89 2.69
N ARG A 8 -16.76 -3.31 3.78
CA ARG A 8 -15.35 -3.71 3.73
C ARG A 8 -15.23 -5.16 3.26
N LEU A 9 -14.13 -5.51 2.59
CA LEU A 9 -13.89 -6.86 2.04
C LEU A 9 -12.75 -7.55 2.79
N LYS A 10 -12.81 -8.88 2.86
CA LYS A 10 -11.88 -9.72 3.63
C LYS A 10 -10.59 -9.97 2.85
N SER A 11 -9.42 -9.57 3.35
CA SER A 11 -8.11 -9.97 2.80
C SER A 11 -7.27 -10.65 3.88
N ARG A 12 -6.51 -11.69 3.51
CA ARG A 12 -5.74 -12.53 4.45
C ARG A 12 -4.48 -11.84 5.02
N THR A 13 -4.01 -10.75 4.42
CA THR A 13 -2.72 -10.13 4.81
C THR A 13 -2.76 -8.60 4.86
N ILE A 14 -3.71 -7.95 4.19
CA ILE A 14 -3.75 -6.48 4.04
C ILE A 14 -5.12 -5.97 4.45
N THR A 15 -5.16 -4.86 5.20
CA THR A 15 -6.42 -4.17 5.47
C THR A 15 -6.73 -3.28 4.28
N SER A 16 -7.55 -3.80 3.37
CA SER A 16 -8.09 -3.05 2.23
C SER A 16 -9.44 -2.45 2.62
N ALA A 17 -9.55 -1.11 2.58
CA ALA A 17 -10.81 -0.43 2.84
C ALA A 17 -11.58 -0.27 1.53
N CYS A 18 -12.50 -1.18 1.24
CA CYS A 18 -13.39 -1.11 0.08
C CYS A 18 -14.59 -0.18 0.36
N ALA A 19 -14.77 0.87 -0.45
CA ALA A 19 -16.02 1.64 -0.46
C ALA A 19 -16.21 2.39 -1.77
N TRP A 20 -17.20 2.00 -2.58
CA TRP A 20 -18.22 2.88 -3.18
C TRP A 20 -19.33 1.98 -3.78
N ILE A 21 -20.55 2.12 -3.28
CA ILE A 21 -21.75 1.48 -3.82
C ILE A 21 -22.60 2.58 -4.45
N SER A 22 -22.67 2.62 -5.78
CA SER A 22 -23.74 3.34 -6.48
C SER A 22 -24.89 2.36 -6.73
N THR A 23 -26.12 2.85 -6.84
CA THR A 23 -27.35 2.02 -6.94
C THR A 23 -27.44 1.15 -8.20
N ALA A 24 -26.45 1.20 -9.11
CA ALA A 24 -26.42 0.41 -10.35
C ALA A 24 -25.13 -0.42 -10.56
N ALA A 25 -24.02 -0.10 -9.88
CA ALA A 25 -22.74 -0.80 -10.05
C ALA A 25 -21.90 -0.80 -8.77
N ARG A 26 -21.20 -1.93 -8.54
CA ARG A 26 -20.26 -2.14 -7.43
C ARG A 26 -18.83 -1.93 -7.92
N PHE A 27 -18.02 -1.22 -7.15
CA PHE A 27 -16.62 -0.96 -7.45
C PHE A 27 -15.72 -1.41 -6.30
N LEU A 28 -14.52 -1.90 -6.64
CA LEU A 28 -13.39 -2.01 -5.74
C LEU A 28 -12.67 -0.65 -5.69
N VAL A 29 -12.59 -0.09 -4.49
CA VAL A 29 -11.85 1.15 -4.20
C VAL A 29 -10.98 0.87 -3.01
N ASP A 30 -9.67 1.02 -3.13
CA ASP A 30 -8.74 0.82 -2.02
C ASP A 30 -7.71 1.95 -1.98
N VAL A 31 -7.79 2.75 -0.93
CA VAL A 31 -6.87 3.87 -0.65
C VAL A 31 -5.87 3.53 0.47
N GLY A 32 -5.84 2.27 0.93
CA GLY A 32 -5.03 1.78 2.04
C GLY A 32 -4.04 0.66 1.69
N TYR A 33 -4.15 0.04 0.51
CA TYR A 33 -3.26 -1.06 0.07
C TYR A 33 -1.76 -0.68 0.06
N GLY A 34 -1.46 0.59 -0.24
CA GLY A 34 -0.10 1.07 -0.41
C GLY A 34 0.12 1.90 -1.67
N GLY A 35 -0.84 1.96 -2.61
CA GLY A 35 -0.86 3.02 -3.63
C GLY A 35 -1.17 2.62 -5.08
N SER A 36 -1.58 1.39 -5.40
CA SER A 36 -1.76 1.00 -6.81
C SER A 36 -2.97 1.67 -7.50
N GLN A 37 -4.14 1.69 -6.85
CA GLN A 37 -5.34 2.32 -7.41
C GLN A 37 -5.29 3.87 -7.34
N ILE A 38 -5.64 4.53 -8.44
CA ILE A 38 -5.99 5.95 -8.53
C ILE A 38 -7.45 6.16 -8.95
N ASP A 39 -8.03 5.17 -9.63
CA ASP A 39 -9.43 5.14 -10.06
C ASP A 39 -10.15 3.88 -9.55
N PRO A 40 -11.47 3.95 -9.31
CA PRO A 40 -12.27 2.78 -8.95
C PRO A 40 -12.20 1.70 -10.05
N MET A 41 -12.17 0.44 -9.65
CA MET A 41 -12.30 -0.69 -10.57
C MET A 41 -13.67 -1.34 -10.43
N PRO A 42 -14.35 -1.77 -11.51
CA PRO A 42 -15.56 -2.58 -11.38
C PRO A 42 -15.30 -3.81 -10.49
N LEU A 43 -16.21 -4.14 -9.59
CA LEU A 43 -16.11 -5.31 -8.71
C LEU A 43 -16.51 -6.59 -9.48
N ALA A 44 -15.76 -6.89 -10.53
CA ALA A 44 -15.95 -8.04 -11.42
C ALA A 44 -14.63 -8.35 -12.13
N PRO A 45 -14.46 -9.55 -12.71
CA PRO A 45 -13.27 -9.87 -13.49
C PRO A 45 -13.00 -8.85 -14.60
N GLY A 46 -11.76 -8.40 -14.70
CA GLY A 46 -11.39 -7.33 -15.62
C GLY A 46 -9.97 -6.84 -15.43
N LYS A 47 -9.54 -5.92 -16.29
CA LYS A 47 -8.23 -5.27 -16.24
C LYS A 47 -8.39 -3.76 -16.31
N ALA A 48 -7.47 -3.02 -15.70
CA ALA A 48 -7.41 -1.58 -15.80
C ALA A 48 -5.95 -1.11 -15.88
N GLU A 49 -5.73 -0.07 -16.67
CA GLU A 49 -4.45 0.62 -16.78
C GLU A 49 -4.50 1.86 -15.90
N GLN A 50 -3.71 1.85 -14.82
CA GLN A 50 -3.62 2.95 -13.87
C GLN A 50 -2.14 3.25 -13.63
N THR A 51 -1.51 3.91 -14.60
CA THR A 51 -0.07 4.24 -14.63
C THR A 51 0.47 4.64 -13.25
N PRO A 52 1.51 3.98 -12.70
CA PRO A 52 2.41 3.03 -13.37
C PRO A 52 1.97 1.56 -13.29
N TYR A 53 0.75 1.28 -12.83
CA TYR A 53 0.29 -0.07 -12.56
C TYR A 53 -0.66 -0.62 -13.63
N HIS A 54 -0.45 -1.88 -13.96
CA HIS A 54 -1.40 -2.77 -14.61
C HIS A 54 -2.20 -3.49 -13.52
N LEU A 55 -3.52 -3.29 -13.49
CA LEU A 55 -4.39 -3.86 -12.47
C LEU A 55 -5.29 -4.93 -13.07
N SER A 56 -5.62 -5.94 -12.27
CA SER A 56 -6.61 -6.94 -12.65
C SER A 56 -7.43 -7.44 -11.46
N ILE A 57 -8.66 -7.82 -11.77
CA ILE A 57 -9.52 -8.62 -10.90
C ILE A 57 -9.79 -9.93 -11.64
N ALA A 58 -9.64 -11.07 -10.97
CA ALA A 58 -9.94 -12.39 -11.52
C ALA A 58 -10.67 -13.26 -10.50
N GLU A 59 -11.50 -14.20 -10.95
CA GLU A 59 -12.06 -15.22 -10.06
C GLU A 59 -11.00 -16.28 -9.73
N THR A 60 -10.93 -16.69 -8.47
CA THR A 60 -10.03 -17.77 -8.03
C THR A 60 -10.78 -19.03 -7.59
N GLY A 61 -12.12 -19.01 -7.63
CA GLY A 61 -12.98 -20.08 -7.13
C GLY A 61 -13.58 -19.79 -5.75
N ASP A 62 -14.59 -20.56 -5.36
CA ASP A 62 -15.25 -20.51 -4.03
C ASP A 62 -15.73 -19.11 -3.60
N GLY A 63 -16.15 -18.28 -4.57
CA GLY A 63 -16.63 -16.91 -4.32
C GLY A 63 -15.53 -15.88 -4.08
N PHE A 64 -14.26 -16.26 -4.22
CA PHE A 64 -13.13 -15.34 -4.12
C PHE A 64 -12.81 -14.65 -5.46
N LEU A 65 -12.46 -13.38 -5.33
CA LEU A 65 -11.84 -12.56 -6.34
C LEU A 65 -10.38 -12.27 -5.92
N ARG A 66 -9.47 -12.24 -6.88
CA ARG A 66 -8.09 -11.79 -6.71
C ARG A 66 -7.94 -10.43 -7.33
N PHE A 67 -7.55 -9.44 -6.53
CA PHE A 67 -6.95 -8.22 -7.07
C PHE A 67 -5.44 -8.46 -7.25
N ALA A 68 -4.91 -8.07 -8.39
CA ALA A 68 -3.47 -8.07 -8.65
C ALA A 68 -3.02 -6.73 -9.23
N ASP A 69 -1.88 -6.25 -8.77
CA ASP A 69 -1.16 -5.13 -9.36
C ASP A 69 0.20 -5.58 -9.89
N ALA A 70 0.64 -4.95 -10.97
CA ALA A 70 1.96 -5.12 -11.53
C ALA A 70 2.48 -3.77 -12.02
N SER A 71 3.75 -3.49 -11.80
CA SER A 71 4.47 -2.36 -12.37
C SER A 71 5.79 -2.85 -12.97
N HIS A 72 6.71 -1.93 -13.29
CA HIS A 72 7.95 -2.26 -13.98
C HIS A 72 8.77 -3.38 -13.30
N ASP A 73 8.86 -3.37 -11.97
CA ASP A 73 9.72 -4.29 -11.22
C ASP A 73 9.03 -4.95 -10.01
N SER A 74 7.71 -4.84 -9.92
CA SER A 74 6.95 -5.43 -8.81
C SER A 74 5.61 -5.95 -9.26
N ALA A 75 5.18 -7.04 -8.63
CA ALA A 75 3.84 -7.57 -8.75
C ALA A 75 3.36 -8.03 -7.38
N SER A 76 2.11 -7.72 -7.05
CA SER A 76 1.47 -8.15 -5.81
C SER A 76 0.03 -8.55 -6.08
N SER A 77 -0.56 -9.31 -5.16
CA SER A 77 -1.97 -9.66 -5.22
C SER A 77 -2.54 -9.97 -3.85
N PHE A 78 -3.87 -9.92 -3.74
CA PHE A 78 -4.59 -10.43 -2.60
C PHE A 78 -5.95 -10.96 -3.02
N ASP A 79 -6.39 -11.99 -2.31
CA ASP A 79 -7.70 -12.59 -2.49
C ASP A 79 -8.68 -11.97 -1.50
N PHE A 80 -9.89 -11.71 -1.98
CA PHE A 80 -10.98 -11.20 -1.19
C PHE A 80 -12.31 -11.76 -1.66
N THR A 81 -13.29 -11.74 -0.77
CA THR A 81 -14.69 -12.01 -1.13
C THR A 81 -15.48 -10.70 -1.09
N PRO A 82 -16.53 -10.54 -1.90
CA PRO A 82 -17.31 -9.31 -1.98
C PRO A 82 -18.34 -9.16 -0.84
N GLU A 83 -18.36 -10.06 0.15
CA GLU A 83 -19.32 -9.97 1.26
C GLU A 83 -18.98 -8.79 2.19
N PRO A 84 -20.01 -8.02 2.62
CA PRO A 84 -19.83 -7.00 3.63
C PRO A 84 -19.36 -7.58 4.96
N VAL A 85 -18.43 -6.89 5.62
CA VAL A 85 -18.07 -7.15 7.01
C VAL A 85 -18.38 -5.95 7.91
N ALA A 86 -18.53 -6.21 9.20
CA ALA A 86 -18.75 -5.18 10.21
C ALA A 86 -17.54 -4.23 10.33
N PRO A 87 -17.74 -2.97 10.78
CA PRO A 87 -16.65 -1.99 10.90
C PRO A 87 -15.46 -2.45 11.75
N ASP A 88 -15.72 -3.21 12.81
CA ASP A 88 -14.75 -3.74 13.79
C ASP A 88 -14.05 -5.04 13.32
N HIS A 89 -14.44 -5.58 12.17
CA HIS A 89 -13.90 -6.85 11.65
C HIS A 89 -12.37 -6.87 11.56
N PHE A 90 -11.74 -5.71 11.38
CA PHE A 90 -10.29 -5.58 11.21
C PHE A 90 -9.54 -5.21 12.49
N ASP A 91 -10.22 -4.98 13.60
CA ASP A 91 -9.58 -4.40 14.81
C ASP A 91 -8.50 -5.33 15.36
N ALA A 92 -8.76 -6.64 15.43
CA ALA A 92 -7.78 -7.61 15.89
C ALA A 92 -6.54 -7.67 14.98
N SER A 93 -6.74 -7.64 13.66
CA SER A 93 -5.62 -7.64 12.70
C SER A 93 -4.85 -6.32 12.75
N SER A 94 -5.54 -5.19 12.85
CA SER A 94 -4.95 -3.87 12.99
C SER A 94 -4.10 -3.76 14.25
N LEU A 95 -4.64 -4.20 15.40
CA LEU A 95 -3.90 -4.24 16.66
C LEU A 95 -2.64 -5.09 16.53
N ARG A 96 -2.77 -6.32 16.02
CA ARG A 96 -1.63 -7.21 15.81
C ARG A 96 -0.56 -6.57 14.92
N LEU A 97 -0.95 -5.98 13.78
CA LEU A 97 0.01 -5.33 12.88
C LEU A 97 0.71 -4.12 13.53
N GLN A 98 0.06 -3.43 14.47
CA GLN A 98 0.63 -2.28 15.18
C GLN A 98 1.49 -2.67 16.39
N SER A 99 1.21 -3.80 17.05
CA SER A 99 1.82 -4.16 18.33
C SER A 99 2.78 -5.35 18.27
N ASP A 100 2.59 -6.29 17.35
CA ASP A 100 3.42 -7.50 17.26
C ASP A 100 4.88 -7.12 16.93
N PRO A 101 5.87 -7.51 17.75
CA PRO A 101 7.28 -7.24 17.49
C PRO A 101 7.78 -7.78 16.15
N ALA A 102 7.16 -8.86 15.65
CA ALA A 102 7.48 -9.46 14.35
C ALA A 102 6.75 -8.79 13.18
N SER A 103 5.86 -7.82 13.43
CA SER A 103 5.12 -7.14 12.37
C SER A 103 6.07 -6.35 11.45
N PRO A 104 5.95 -6.46 10.12
CA PRO A 104 6.76 -5.66 9.19
C PRO A 104 6.56 -4.15 9.39
N PHE A 105 5.41 -3.71 9.93
CA PHE A 105 5.13 -2.31 10.26
C PHE A 105 5.81 -1.83 11.54
N ARG A 106 6.27 -2.75 12.39
CA ARG A 106 7.12 -2.45 13.55
C ARG A 106 8.61 -2.55 13.22
N LEU A 107 8.95 -3.30 12.17
CA LEU A 107 10.33 -3.57 11.77
C LEU A 107 10.87 -2.57 10.75
N ASN A 108 10.01 -2.02 9.88
CA ASN A 108 10.43 -1.18 8.77
C ASN A 108 9.84 0.22 8.85
N LEU A 109 10.64 1.22 8.48
CA LEU A 109 10.13 2.54 8.12
C LEU A 109 9.60 2.48 6.68
N THR A 110 8.36 2.89 6.47
CA THR A 110 7.77 2.99 5.13
C THR A 110 6.84 4.20 5.03
N ALA A 111 6.88 4.87 3.89
CA ALA A 111 5.90 5.91 3.52
C ALA A 111 5.61 5.78 2.02
N GLN A 112 4.35 5.94 1.63
CA GLN A 112 3.92 5.76 0.25
C GLN A 112 2.98 6.90 -0.16
N ARG A 113 3.15 7.41 -1.38
CA ARG A 113 2.30 8.46 -1.94
C ARG A 113 2.03 8.20 -3.41
N ARG A 114 0.75 8.04 -3.72
CA ARG A 114 0.27 7.90 -5.09
C ARG A 114 0.03 9.28 -5.72
N LEU A 115 0.57 9.49 -6.92
CA LEU A 115 0.36 10.67 -7.76
C LEU A 115 -0.16 10.25 -9.13
N ALA A 116 -0.61 11.19 -9.97
CA ALA A 116 -1.24 10.87 -11.26
C ALA A 116 -0.38 9.97 -12.17
N ASP A 117 0.92 10.24 -12.24
CA ASP A 117 1.85 9.61 -13.19
C ASP A 117 2.87 8.66 -12.55
N ARG A 118 2.92 8.61 -11.21
CA ARG A 118 3.98 7.90 -10.47
C ARG A 118 3.54 7.47 -9.09
N HIS A 119 4.29 6.53 -8.53
CA HIS A 119 4.17 6.10 -7.16
C HIS A 119 5.49 6.33 -6.42
N LEU A 120 5.43 7.05 -5.30
CA LEU A 120 6.58 7.32 -4.44
C LEU A 120 6.56 6.35 -3.27
N VAL A 121 7.65 5.62 -3.07
CA VAL A 121 7.77 4.59 -2.04
C VAL A 121 9.08 4.79 -1.29
N LEU A 122 8.99 5.26 -0.05
CA LEU A 122 10.13 5.29 0.87
C LEU A 122 10.13 3.99 1.67
N ARG A 123 11.24 3.24 1.64
CA ARG A 123 11.49 2.08 2.51
C ARG A 123 12.86 2.24 3.16
N GLY A 124 12.88 2.33 4.49
CA GLY A 124 14.11 2.64 5.24
C GLY A 124 14.72 3.95 4.75
N LYS A 125 15.91 3.88 4.16
CA LYS A 125 16.64 5.02 3.59
C LYS A 125 16.60 5.10 2.06
N ILE A 126 15.78 4.29 1.38
CA ILE A 126 15.68 4.29 -0.08
C ILE A 126 14.31 4.85 -0.49
N LEU A 127 14.32 5.99 -1.19
CA LEU A 127 13.15 6.52 -1.88
C LEU A 127 13.13 5.99 -3.32
N ARG A 128 12.06 5.29 -3.68
CA ARG A 128 11.79 4.84 -5.05
C ARG A 128 10.72 5.71 -5.69
N THR A 129 10.94 6.09 -6.94
CA THR A 129 9.95 6.72 -7.81
C THR A 129 9.61 5.74 -8.93
N VAL A 130 8.44 5.11 -8.84
CA VAL A 130 7.96 4.14 -9.81
C VAL A 130 7.16 4.85 -10.89
N ARG A 131 7.54 4.68 -12.16
CA ARG A 131 6.90 5.24 -13.35
C ARG A 131 6.61 4.11 -14.35
N ALA A 132 5.83 4.40 -15.39
CA ALA A 132 5.54 3.42 -16.44
C ALA A 132 6.80 2.89 -17.14
N ASN A 133 7.84 3.73 -17.26
CA ASN A 133 9.04 3.46 -18.03
C ASN A 133 10.24 3.01 -17.18
N GLY A 134 10.08 2.90 -15.87
CA GLY A 134 11.23 2.61 -15.01
C GLY A 134 11.01 2.92 -13.54
N VAL A 135 12.04 2.60 -12.77
CA VAL A 135 12.14 2.96 -11.36
C VAL A 135 13.43 3.74 -11.15
N GLU A 136 13.31 4.88 -10.48
CA GLU A 136 14.44 5.67 -10.01
C GLU A 136 14.57 5.50 -8.51
N GLU A 137 15.81 5.34 -8.02
CA GLU A 137 16.10 5.20 -6.60
C GLU A 137 16.99 6.34 -6.11
N ARG A 138 16.71 6.81 -4.89
CA ARG A 138 17.52 7.81 -4.19
C ARG A 138 17.74 7.39 -2.75
N HIS A 139 18.99 7.30 -2.35
CA HIS A 139 19.37 7.01 -0.98
C HIS A 139 19.38 8.31 -0.15
N LEU A 140 18.76 8.25 1.02
CA LEU A 140 18.86 9.29 2.03
C LEU A 140 20.18 9.10 2.78
N ALA A 141 20.89 10.18 3.08
CA ALA A 141 22.20 10.11 3.72
C ALA A 141 22.15 10.39 5.23
N SER A 142 21.07 11.00 5.72
CA SER A 142 20.96 11.41 7.12
C SER A 142 19.52 11.42 7.67
N ALA A 143 19.43 11.54 8.99
CA ALA A 143 18.16 11.79 9.69
C ALA A 143 17.47 13.08 9.21
N GLY A 144 18.24 14.12 8.88
CA GLY A 144 17.71 15.37 8.32
C GLY A 144 17.10 15.17 6.92
N ASP A 145 17.74 14.35 6.09
CA ASP A 145 17.19 13.99 4.77
C ASP A 145 15.91 13.17 4.91
N LEU A 146 15.81 12.30 5.92
CA LEU A 146 14.59 11.56 6.22
C LEU A 146 13.43 12.51 6.55
N VAL A 147 13.61 13.44 7.49
CA VAL A 147 12.56 14.39 7.87
C VAL A 147 12.18 15.29 6.69
N THR A 148 13.16 15.79 5.95
CA THR A 148 12.92 16.62 4.76
C THR A 148 12.16 15.84 3.69
N CYS A 149 12.53 14.58 3.44
CA CYS A 149 11.83 13.71 2.50
C CYS A 149 10.38 13.47 2.92
N LEU A 150 10.12 13.12 4.19
CA LEU A 150 8.77 12.91 4.72
C LEU A 150 7.90 14.16 4.56
N LYS A 151 8.45 15.34 4.87
CA LYS A 151 7.74 16.60 4.74
C LYS A 151 7.49 16.98 3.28
N ASP A 152 8.52 17.12 2.47
CA ASP A 152 8.41 17.74 1.15
C ASP A 152 7.82 16.77 0.11
N THR A 153 8.08 15.47 0.27
CA THR A 153 7.64 14.45 -0.70
C THR A 153 6.32 13.80 -0.28
N PHE A 154 6.13 13.54 1.01
CA PHE A 154 4.97 12.80 1.52
C PHE A 154 3.95 13.67 2.27
N ASP A 155 4.24 14.96 2.48
CA ASP A 155 3.37 15.88 3.24
C ASP A 155 3.16 15.43 4.69
N LEU A 156 4.22 14.86 5.30
CA LEU A 156 4.23 14.36 6.66
C LEU A 156 5.21 15.18 7.52
N ASP A 157 4.67 16.08 8.35
CA ASP A 157 5.46 16.87 9.30
C ASP A 157 5.67 16.09 10.61
N VAL A 158 6.65 15.17 10.59
CA VAL A 158 6.96 14.24 11.69
C VAL A 158 8.45 14.31 12.05
N ALA A 159 8.87 15.42 12.65
CA ALA A 159 10.27 15.68 12.98
C ALA A 159 10.87 14.60 13.92
N GLU A 160 10.05 13.95 14.75
CA GLU A 160 10.46 12.85 15.62
C GLU A 160 10.98 11.62 14.86
N ALA A 161 10.66 11.48 13.57
CA ALA A 161 11.17 10.40 12.72
C ALA A 161 12.71 10.42 12.60
N ALA A 162 13.35 11.57 12.83
CA ALA A 162 14.82 11.66 12.91
C ALA A 162 15.42 10.68 13.92
N SER A 163 14.71 10.41 15.03
CA SER A 163 15.15 9.47 16.07
C SER A 163 15.22 8.01 15.59
N LEU A 164 14.55 7.67 14.49
CA LEU A 164 14.55 6.32 13.90
C LEU A 164 15.80 6.04 13.08
N TRP A 165 16.58 7.07 12.74
CA TRP A 165 17.69 6.97 11.78
C TRP A 165 18.73 5.89 12.15
N PRO A 166 19.24 5.78 13.40
CA PRO A 166 20.21 4.75 13.75
C PRO A 166 19.71 3.33 13.46
N ARG A 167 18.42 3.07 13.68
CA ARG A 167 17.80 1.77 13.38
C ARG A 167 17.66 1.54 11.88
N VAL A 168 17.31 2.58 11.13
CA VAL A 168 17.23 2.52 9.65
C VAL A 168 18.59 2.17 9.06
N GLU A 169 19.68 2.76 9.57
CA GLU A 169 21.03 2.46 9.10
C GLU A 169 21.47 1.04 9.46
N ALA A 170 21.24 0.62 10.71
CA ALA A 170 21.55 -0.74 11.14
C ALA A 170 20.84 -1.79 10.27
N LEU A 171 19.53 -1.65 10.06
CA LEU A 171 18.75 -2.58 9.24
C LEU A 171 19.20 -2.57 7.77
N HIS A 172 19.55 -1.41 7.22
CA HIS A 172 20.07 -1.32 5.86
C HIS A 172 21.40 -2.05 5.71
N ALA A 173 22.33 -1.86 6.66
CA ALA A 173 23.59 -2.58 6.68
C ALA A 173 23.37 -4.10 6.82
N GLU A 174 22.46 -4.53 7.69
CA GLU A 174 22.13 -5.95 7.84
C GLU A 174 21.61 -6.59 6.55
N ILE A 175 20.77 -5.89 5.78
CA ILE A 175 20.16 -6.43 4.55
C ILE A 175 21.12 -6.41 3.37
N PHE A 176 21.92 -5.34 3.21
CA PHE A 176 22.70 -5.11 1.99
C PHE A 176 24.22 -5.37 2.15
N ASN A 177 24.76 -5.39 3.37
CA ASN A 177 26.19 -5.69 3.59
C ASN A 177 26.44 -7.16 3.97
N THR A 178 25.41 -8.00 4.11
CA THR A 178 25.55 -9.46 4.27
C THR A 178 25.54 -10.21 2.94
N ALA A 179 25.53 -9.49 1.81
CA ALA A 179 25.53 -10.05 0.47
C ALA A 179 26.93 -10.32 -0.12
N ASP A 180 27.99 -10.27 0.71
CA ASP A 180 29.39 -10.58 0.34
C ASP A 180 29.86 -11.94 0.90
#